data_AF-A0A6N7D065-F1
#
_entry.id   AF-A0A6N7D065-F1
#
_cell.length_a   1.000
_cell.length_b   1.000
_cell.length_c   1.000
_cell.angle_alpha   90.00
_cell.angle_beta   90.00
_cell.angle_gamma   90.00
#
_symmetry.space_group_name_H-M   'P 1'
#
loop_
_entity.id
_entity.type
_entity.pdbx_description
1 polymer ?
#
loop_
_entity_poly.entity_id
_entity_poly.type
_entity_poly.pdbx_seq_one_letter_code
_entity_poly.pdbx_strand_id
1 'polypeptide(L)'
;MMLVIGIAFMLADAFAHDALQKLTRFAHPLASYGLLLALLALGILQVDKMLSIIFDKNITQDVVYGIFILALSIGSLAVCGRDNGSLRSIAYAAFSFEVLYLAFSTVDSIIGTSGFFLTTGVLVLLLAAFVRRMESRFGRKR
;
A
#
# COMPACT_ATOMS: atom_id res chain seq x y z
N MET A 1 -14.69 11.04 -0.25
CA MET A 1 -14.87 11.36 1.18
C MET A 1 -14.01 10.49 2.11
N MET A 2 -13.92 9.17 1.92
CA MET A 2 -13.12 8.26 2.77
C MET A 2 -11.63 8.62 2.88
N LEU A 3 -11.00 9.07 1.78
CA LEU A 3 -9.60 9.51 1.75
C LEU A 3 -9.36 10.72 2.67
N VAL A 4 -10.21 11.74 2.56
CA VAL A 4 -10.12 12.97 3.37
C VAL A 4 -10.31 12.65 4.85
N ILE A 5 -11.23 11.74 5.18
CA ILE A 5 -11.50 11.28 6.54
C ILE A 5 -10.28 10.53 7.11
N GLY A 6 -9.66 9.64 6.32
CA GLY A 6 -8.45 8.91 6.73
C GLY A 6 -7.24 9.82 7.00
N ILE A 7 -6.99 10.77 6.09
CA ILE A 7 -5.92 11.76 6.25
C ILE A 7 -6.19 12.66 7.46
N ALA A 8 -7.44 13.09 7.67
CA ALA A 8 -7.82 13.89 8.82
C ALA A 8 -7.60 13.15 10.15
N PHE A 9 -7.95 11.86 10.24
CA PHE A 9 -7.68 11.06 11.43
C PHE A 9 -6.18 10.88 11.68
N MET A 10 -5.40 10.65 10.62
CA MET A 10 -3.95 10.51 10.73
C MET A 10 -3.28 11.82 11.19
N LEU A 11 -3.68 12.97 10.63
CA LEU A 11 -3.16 14.28 11.02
C LEU A 11 -3.61 14.68 12.42
N ALA A 12 -4.83 14.33 12.82
CA ALA A 12 -5.33 14.57 14.17
C ALA A 12 -4.51 13.80 15.22
N ASP A 13 -4.18 12.53 14.96
CA ASP A 13 -3.35 11.74 15.87
C ASP A 13 -1.89 12.23 15.89
N ALA A 14 -1.37 12.65 14.73
CA ALA A 14 -0.03 13.20 14.59
C ALA A 14 0.21 14.51 15.38
N PHE A 15 -0.72 15.46 15.31
CA PHE A 15 -0.55 16.78 15.92
C PHE A 15 -1.10 16.87 17.35
N ALA A 16 -2.10 16.06 17.69
CA ALA A 16 -2.75 16.09 18.99
C ALA A 16 -2.41 14.87 19.86
N HIS A 17 -1.26 14.23 19.63
CA HIS A 17 -0.86 12.98 20.27
C HIS A 17 -0.97 13.02 21.81
N ASP A 18 -0.47 14.07 22.45
CA ASP A 18 -0.57 14.28 23.91
C ASP A 18 -2.00 14.52 24.40
N ALA A 19 -2.81 15.28 23.64
CA ALA A 19 -4.20 15.57 24.00
C ALA A 19 -5.11 14.34 23.82
N LEU A 20 -4.88 13.54 22.77
CA LEU A 20 -5.59 12.30 22.49
C LEU A 20 -5.19 11.17 23.43
N GLN A 21 -3.92 11.07 23.82
CA GLN A 21 -3.50 10.14 24.87
C GLN A 21 -4.20 10.45 26.20
N LYS A 22 -4.27 11.73 26.58
CA LYS A 22 -4.91 12.17 27.83
C LYS A 22 -6.42 11.95 27.83
N LEU A 23 -7.08 12.05 26.67
CA LEU A 23 -8.54 11.91 26.55
C LEU A 23 -9.01 10.47 26.31
N THR A 24 -8.26 9.65 25.56
CA THR A 24 -8.79 8.36 25.08
C THR A 24 -7.95 7.13 25.43
N ARG A 25 -6.70 7.24 25.89
CA ARG A 25 -5.82 6.08 26.20
C ARG A 25 -5.63 5.07 25.03
N PHE A 26 -6.23 5.33 23.87
CA PHE A 26 -6.30 4.50 22.65
C PHE A 26 -5.52 5.10 21.46
N ALA A 27 -4.73 6.15 21.68
CA ALA A 27 -3.96 6.83 20.62
C ALA A 27 -3.04 5.87 19.83
N HIS A 28 -2.51 4.84 20.48
CA HIS A 28 -1.54 3.94 19.86
C HIS A 28 -2.10 3.16 18.63
N PRO A 29 -3.28 2.51 18.67
CA PRO A 29 -3.87 1.90 17.48
C PRO A 29 -4.44 2.88 16.45
N LEU A 30 -4.87 4.08 16.85
CA LEU A 30 -5.72 4.94 16.02
C LEU A 30 -5.02 5.48 14.77
N ALA A 31 -3.76 5.92 14.88
CA ALA A 31 -2.95 6.34 13.74
C ALA A 31 -2.77 5.24 12.69
N SER A 32 -2.59 3.99 13.15
CA SER A 32 -2.41 2.85 12.23
C SER A 32 -3.67 2.53 11.43
N TYR A 33 -4.84 2.62 12.06
CA TYR A 33 -6.11 2.44 11.37
C TYR A 33 -6.43 3.60 10.43
N GLY A 34 -6.12 4.85 10.81
CA GLY A 34 -6.28 6.03 9.95
C GLY A 34 -5.42 5.96 8.69
N LEU A 35 -4.15 5.59 8.84
CA LEU A 35 -3.25 5.38 7.72
C LEU A 35 -3.71 4.24 6.81
N LEU A 36 -4.10 3.10 7.39
CA LEU A 36 -4.58 1.96 6.62
C LEU A 36 -5.84 2.34 5.82
N LEU A 37 -6.78 3.06 6.42
CA LEU A 37 -7.99 3.55 5.76
C LEU A 37 -7.68 4.54 4.62
N ALA A 38 -6.72 5.45 4.83
CA ALA A 38 -6.29 6.40 3.80
C ALA A 38 -5.61 5.70 2.62
N LEU A 39 -4.73 4.72 2.90
CA LEU A 39 -4.07 3.90 1.88
C LEU A 39 -5.06 3.01 1.12
N LEU A 40 -6.04 2.42 1.81
CA LEU A 40 -7.10 1.64 1.17
C LEU A 40 -7.93 2.51 0.23
N ALA A 41 -8.31 3.71 0.67
CA ALA A 41 -9.08 4.63 -0.16
C ALA A 41 -8.28 5.08 -1.40
N LEU A 42 -6.99 5.39 -1.25
CA LEU A 42 -6.11 5.72 -2.37
C LEU A 42 -5.92 4.53 -3.31
N GLY A 43 -5.67 3.34 -2.76
CA GLY A 43 -5.48 2.11 -3.55
C GLY A 43 -6.74 1.73 -4.34
N ILE A 44 -7.93 1.86 -3.75
CA ILE A 44 -9.20 1.62 -4.48
C ILE A 44 -9.34 2.62 -5.64
N LEU A 45 -9.04 3.91 -5.43
CA LEU A 45 -9.11 4.91 -6.49
C LEU A 45 -8.09 4.66 -7.60
N GLN A 46 -6.88 4.22 -7.24
CA GLN A 46 -5.85 3.87 -8.21
C GLN A 46 -6.25 2.63 -9.01
N VAL A 47 -6.84 1.61 -8.39
CA VAL A 47 -7.34 0.40 -9.09
C VAL A 47 -8.52 0.72 -10.00
N ASP A 48 -9.47 1.55 -9.56
CA ASP A 48 -10.63 1.95 -10.37
C ASP A 48 -10.18 2.72 -11.63
N LYS A 49 -9.22 3.62 -11.47
CA LYS A 49 -8.58 4.32 -12.59
C LYS A 49 -7.72 3.40 -13.45
N MET A 50 -6.96 2.48 -12.86
CA MET A 50 -6.17 1.48 -13.59
C MET A 50 -7.08 0.61 -14.47
N LEU A 51 -8.22 0.18 -13.95
CA LEU A 51 -9.22 -0.56 -14.72
C LEU A 51 -9.76 0.28 -15.87
N SER A 52 -9.94 1.59 -15.65
CA SER A 52 -10.31 2.54 -16.70
C SER A 52 -9.19 2.79 -17.73
N ILE A 53 -7.90 2.64 -17.39
CA ILE A 53 -6.76 2.78 -18.34
C ILE A 53 -6.81 1.70 -19.42
N ILE A 54 -7.34 0.51 -19.11
CA ILE A 54 -7.58 -0.55 -20.11
C ILE A 54 -8.55 -0.06 -21.20
N PHE A 55 -9.43 0.89 -20.87
CA PHE A 55 -10.44 1.44 -21.78
C PHE A 55 -10.11 2.84 -22.33
N ASP A 56 -9.32 3.66 -21.63
CA ASP A 56 -8.97 5.04 -22.04
C ASP A 56 -7.55 5.44 -21.58
N LYS A 57 -6.65 5.71 -22.54
CA LYS A 57 -5.20 5.81 -22.31
C LYS A 57 -4.80 7.17 -21.71
N ASN A 58 -5.02 7.36 -20.41
CA ASN A 58 -4.57 8.54 -19.66
C ASN A 58 -3.49 8.19 -18.61
N ILE A 59 -2.25 7.94 -19.08
CA ILE A 59 -1.09 7.51 -18.26
C ILE A 59 -0.72 8.52 -17.15
N THR A 60 -0.94 9.81 -17.37
CA THR A 60 -0.49 10.89 -16.47
C THR A 60 -1.16 10.85 -15.11
N GLN A 61 -2.40 10.34 -15.02
CA GLN A 61 -3.15 10.37 -13.76
C GLN A 61 -2.73 9.25 -12.79
N ASP A 62 -2.27 8.11 -13.29
CA ASP A 62 -1.83 6.99 -12.44
C ASP A 62 -0.60 7.36 -11.61
N VAL A 63 0.40 7.96 -12.28
CA VAL A 63 1.64 8.43 -11.65
C VAL A 63 1.35 9.42 -10.51
N VAL A 64 0.32 10.26 -10.64
CA VAL A 64 -0.08 11.20 -9.59
C VAL A 64 -0.56 10.47 -8.34
N TYR A 65 -1.39 9.43 -8.47
CA TYR A 65 -1.85 8.65 -7.31
C TYR A 65 -0.68 7.93 -6.63
N GLY A 66 0.25 7.37 -7.40
CA GLY A 66 1.43 6.74 -6.83
C GLY A 66 2.33 7.72 -6.07
N ILE A 67 2.52 8.93 -6.58
CA ILE A 67 3.21 10.01 -5.84
C ILE A 67 2.50 10.30 -4.52
N PHE A 68 1.16 10.38 -4.52
CA PHE A 68 0.40 10.62 -3.29
C PHE A 68 0.54 9.48 -2.27
N ILE A 69 0.51 8.22 -2.71
CA ILE A 69 0.66 7.05 -1.83
C ILE A 69 2.07 7.00 -1.23
N LEU A 70 3.09 7.28 -2.03
CA LEU A 70 4.48 7.37 -1.56
C LEU A 70 4.66 8.53 -0.58
N ALA A 71 4.17 9.72 -0.92
CA ALA A 71 4.25 10.90 -0.05
C ALA A 71 3.52 10.66 1.28
N LEU A 72 2.36 9.99 1.25
CA LEU A 72 1.61 9.65 2.45
C LEU A 72 2.33 8.59 3.30
N SER A 73 2.89 7.54 2.68
CA SER A 73 3.70 6.54 3.40
C SER A 73 4.91 7.18 4.06
N ILE A 74 5.69 7.97 3.32
CA ILE A 74 6.89 8.63 3.85
C ILE A 74 6.52 9.64 4.93
N GLY A 75 5.48 10.45 4.70
CA GLY A 75 4.97 11.41 5.67
C GLY A 75 4.53 10.73 6.97
N SER A 76 3.89 9.56 6.88
CA SER A 76 3.50 8.80 8.06
C SER A 76 4.68 8.25 8.86
N LEU A 77 5.72 7.79 8.17
CA LEU A 77 6.95 7.29 8.76
C LEU A 77 7.70 8.42 9.45
N ALA A 78 7.75 9.60 8.84
CA ALA A 78 8.39 10.78 9.40
C ALA A 78 7.70 11.28 10.67
N VAL A 79 6.36 11.23 10.70
CA VAL A 79 5.56 11.83 11.78
C VAL A 79 5.30 10.85 12.93
N CYS A 80 4.94 9.60 12.64
CA CYS A 80 4.51 8.62 13.66
C CYS A 80 5.34 7.32 13.64
N GLY A 81 6.37 7.21 12.79
CA GLY A 81 7.10 5.96 12.59
C GLY A 81 8.02 5.53 13.75
N ARG A 82 8.38 6.44 14.66
CA ARG A 82 9.34 6.15 15.73
C ARG A 82 8.73 5.33 16.87
N ASP A 83 7.49 5.60 17.22
CA ASP A 83 6.85 5.06 18.43
C ASP A 83 5.89 3.87 18.13
N ASN A 84 5.55 3.62 16.86
CA ASN A 84 4.58 2.60 16.45
C ASN A 84 5.12 1.57 15.45
N GLY A 85 5.48 0.38 15.93
CA GLY A 85 5.97 -0.73 15.09
C GLY A 85 4.96 -1.22 14.04
N SER A 86 3.67 -1.24 14.39
CA SER A 86 2.59 -1.64 13.46
C SER A 86 2.46 -0.66 12.30
N LEU A 87 2.49 0.65 12.57
CA LEU A 87 2.43 1.70 11.56
C LEU A 87 3.61 1.61 10.59
N ARG A 88 4.83 1.38 11.12
CA ARG A 88 6.03 1.12 10.29
C ARG A 88 5.78 -0.03 9.33
N SER A 89 5.27 -1.16 9.81
CA SER A 89 5.03 -2.32 8.95
C SER A 89 4.05 -2.03 7.81
N ILE A 90 2.96 -1.31 8.08
CA ILE A 90 1.94 -0.95 7.07
C ILE A 90 2.52 0.05 6.07
N ALA A 91 3.23 1.08 6.54
CA ALA A 91 3.84 2.09 5.68
C ALA A 91 4.95 1.47 4.79
N TYR A 92 5.78 0.57 5.32
CA TYR A 92 6.77 -0.16 4.51
C TYR A 92 6.10 -1.07 3.49
N ALA A 93 5.01 -1.75 3.85
CA ALA A 93 4.27 -2.60 2.92
C ALA A 93 3.70 -1.76 1.78
N ALA A 94 2.98 -0.68 2.09
CA ALA A 94 2.38 0.19 1.09
C ALA A 94 3.44 0.84 0.18
N PHE A 95 4.52 1.35 0.76
CA PHE A 95 5.66 1.86 0.00
C PHE A 95 6.26 0.80 -0.94
N SER A 96 6.49 -0.41 -0.44
CA SER A 96 7.08 -1.49 -1.25
C SER A 96 6.16 -1.92 -2.38
N PHE A 97 4.85 -2.05 -2.12
CA PHE A 97 3.85 -2.37 -3.14
C PHE A 97 3.75 -1.29 -4.21
N GLU A 98 3.74 -0.02 -3.81
CA GLU A 98 3.62 1.10 -4.74
C GLU A 98 4.86 1.21 -5.63
N VAL A 99 6.07 1.14 -5.06
CA VAL A 99 7.32 1.15 -5.84
C VAL A 99 7.36 -0.04 -6.79
N LEU A 100 6.94 -1.21 -6.33
CA LEU A 100 6.87 -2.41 -7.15
C LEU A 100 5.89 -2.21 -8.33
N TYR A 101 4.70 -1.66 -8.07
CA TYR A 101 3.71 -1.34 -9.09
C TYR A 101 4.24 -0.36 -10.13
N LEU A 102 4.84 0.77 -9.71
CA LEU A 102 5.46 1.73 -10.64
C LEU A 102 6.58 1.08 -11.47
N ALA A 103 7.39 0.21 -10.87
CA ALA A 103 8.44 -0.51 -11.58
C ALA A 103 7.86 -1.43 -12.66
N PHE A 104 6.81 -2.20 -12.34
CA PHE A 104 6.10 -3.04 -13.32
C PHE A 104 5.47 -2.20 -14.44
N SER A 105 4.77 -1.12 -14.10
CA SER A 105 4.11 -0.23 -15.07
C SER A 105 5.12 0.45 -16.00
N THR A 106 6.27 0.88 -15.47
CA THR A 106 7.34 1.48 -16.28
C THR A 106 7.98 0.45 -17.20
N VAL A 107 8.23 -0.78 -16.73
CA VAL A 107 8.81 -1.86 -17.55
C VAL A 107 7.85 -2.30 -18.65
N ASP A 108 6.55 -2.40 -18.35
CA ASP A 108 5.51 -2.69 -19.34
C ASP A 108 5.42 -1.59 -20.40
N SER A 109 5.50 -0.32 -19.99
CA SER A 109 5.49 0.83 -20.90
C SER A 109 6.73 0.92 -21.80
N ILE A 110 7.92 0.49 -21.35
CA ILE A 110 9.16 0.54 -22.14
C ILE A 110 9.27 -0.66 -23.07
N ILE A 111 8.76 -1.81 -22.66
CA ILE A 111 8.87 -3.05 -23.39
C ILE A 111 7.47 -3.66 -23.50
N GLY A 112 6.68 -3.22 -24.49
CA GLY A 112 5.28 -3.64 -24.71
C GLY A 112 5.02 -5.14 -24.92
N THR A 113 6.01 -6.01 -24.65
CA THR A 113 5.92 -7.48 -24.60
C THR A 113 6.62 -8.12 -23.38
N SER A 114 7.58 -7.46 -22.72
CA SER A 114 8.31 -8.05 -21.57
C SER A 114 7.59 -7.86 -20.24
N GLY A 115 6.69 -6.88 -20.11
CA GLY A 115 5.83 -6.74 -18.93
C GLY A 115 4.88 -7.94 -18.73
N PHE A 116 4.37 -8.51 -19.83
CA PHE A 116 3.61 -9.76 -19.81
C PHE A 116 4.44 -10.93 -19.26
N PHE A 117 5.66 -11.12 -19.77
CA PHE A 117 6.57 -12.19 -19.28
C PHE A 117 6.95 -12.01 -17.81
N LEU A 118 7.21 -10.78 -17.37
CA LEU A 118 7.54 -10.49 -15.99
C LEU A 118 6.34 -10.78 -15.05
N THR A 119 5.14 -10.36 -15.45
CA THR A 119 3.90 -10.60 -14.69
C THR A 119 3.57 -12.08 -14.61
N THR A 120 3.67 -12.81 -15.72
CA THR A 120 3.51 -14.27 -15.74
C THR A 120 4.59 -14.96 -14.89
N GLY A 121 5.84 -14.49 -14.94
CA GLY A 121 6.93 -15.02 -14.13
C GLY A 121 6.70 -14.85 -12.63
N VAL A 122 6.20 -13.68 -12.20
CA VAL A 122 5.84 -13.41 -10.80
C VAL A 122 4.66 -14.27 -10.35
N LEU A 123 3.64 -14.43 -11.20
CA LEU A 123 2.51 -15.33 -10.94
C LEU A 123 2.97 -16.78 -10.76
N VAL A 124 3.86 -17.25 -11.64
CA VAL A 124 4.44 -18.60 -11.54
C VAL A 124 5.29 -18.75 -10.28
N LEU A 125 6.09 -17.73 -9.92
CA LEU A 125 6.88 -17.72 -8.69
C LEU A 125 5.99 -17.81 -7.44
N LEU A 126 4.91 -17.01 -7.38
CA LEU A 126 3.94 -17.04 -6.29
C LEU A 126 3.23 -18.39 -6.21
N LEU A 127 2.85 -18.97 -7.35
CA LEU A 127 2.24 -20.29 -7.41
C LEU A 127 3.22 -21.36 -6.90
N ALA A 128 4.48 -21.32 -7.31
CA ALA A 128 5.51 -22.23 -6.84
C ALA A 128 5.74 -22.08 -5.31
N ALA A 129 5.79 -20.85 -4.81
CA ALA A 129 5.89 -20.58 -3.37
C ALA A 129 4.67 -21.10 -2.60
N PHE A 130 3.47 -20.94 -3.17
CA PHE A 130 2.21 -21.43 -2.61
C PHE A 130 2.18 -22.96 -2.56
N VAL A 131 2.55 -23.63 -3.66
CA VAL A 131 2.67 -25.09 -3.73
C VAL A 131 3.67 -25.59 -2.69
N ARG A 132 4.86 -25.00 -2.63
CA ARG A 132 5.88 -25.35 -1.62
C ARG A 132 5.36 -25.15 -0.19
N ARG A 133 4.58 -24.10 0.06
CA ARG A 133 3.97 -23.85 1.36
C ARG A 133 2.88 -24.86 1.69
N MET A 134 2.04 -25.25 0.72
CA MET A 134 1.04 -26.30 0.91
C MET A 134 1.70 -27.65 1.17
N GLU A 135 2.73 -28.00 0.42
CA GLU A 135 3.49 -29.23 0.57
C GLU A 135 4.12 -29.33 1.96
N SER A 136 4.69 -28.23 2.47
CA SER A 136 5.18 -28.16 3.85
C SER A 136 4.09 -28.35 4.93
N ARG A 137 2.83 -28.03 4.59
CA ARG A 137 1.68 -28.16 5.51
C ARG A 137 1.09 -29.57 5.49
N PHE A 138 1.12 -30.25 4.33
CA PHE A 138 0.67 -31.63 4.18
C PHE A 138 1.74 -32.66 4.56
N GLY A 139 3.02 -32.31 4.51
CA GLY A 139 4.14 -33.19 4.89
C GLY A 139 4.26 -33.51 6.39
N ARG A 140 3.41 -32.96 7.27
CA ARG A 140 3.45 -33.23 8.72
C ARG A 140 2.44 -34.28 9.21
N LYS A 141 2.06 -35.21 8.33
CA LYS A 141 1.39 -36.46 8.70
C LYS A 141 1.96 -37.62 7.87
N ARG A 142 3.09 -38.14 8.30
CA ARG A 142 3.39 -39.58 8.35
C ARG A 142 4.40 -39.82 9.45
#